data_AF-A0A519BT68-F1
#
_entry.id   AF-A0A519BT68-F1
#
_cell.length_a   1.000
_cell.length_b   1.000
_cell.length_c   1.000
_cell.angle_alpha   90.00
_cell.angle_beta   90.00
_cell.angle_gamma   90.00
#
_symmetry.space_group_name_H-M   'P 1'
#
loop_
_entity.id
_entity.type
_entity.pdbx_description
1 polymer ?
#
loop_
_entity_poly.entity_id
_entity_poly.type
_entity_poly.pdbx_seq_one_letter_code
_entity_poly.pdbx_strand_id
1 'polypeptide(L)'
;MYPWTNVQKKDFDWLEEHVEELSKNIVTKIPKEWDYEYNEFLRKTKTAVIIENWIRELKEDFLLSNYNVTPGELRNKISVAEWLLYGASELCVFLGEMEKISGINKLKFRIKNGIKEELIPLVKIRGVGRVRARKLFNAGIKNVIGLRNVSTEKIATLIGSEKIAQSIKKQVGHKRMTEVDFENF
;
A
#
# COMPACT_ATOMS: atom_id res chain seq x y z
N MET A 1 2.85 -16.25 -4.66
CA MET A 1 1.91 -15.24 -5.21
C MET A 1 1.55 -15.56 -6.66
N TYR A 2 1.22 -16.82 -6.95
CA TYR A 2 0.88 -17.28 -8.30
C TYR A 2 -0.55 -16.89 -8.69
N PRO A 3 -0.85 -16.69 -10.00
CA PRO A 3 0.09 -16.63 -11.12
C PRO A 3 0.73 -15.24 -11.24
N TRP A 4 2.07 -15.14 -11.36
CA TRP A 4 2.78 -13.85 -11.49
C TRP A 4 2.33 -13.02 -12.71
N THR A 5 2.47 -11.70 -12.63
CA THR A 5 2.10 -10.81 -13.74
C THR A 5 2.96 -11.11 -14.97
N ASN A 6 2.34 -11.18 -16.15
CA ASN A 6 3.06 -11.49 -17.37
C ASN A 6 3.93 -10.32 -17.82
N VAL A 7 5.13 -10.65 -18.31
CA VAL A 7 6.09 -9.71 -18.89
C VAL A 7 5.82 -9.60 -20.39
N GLN A 8 5.86 -8.38 -20.91
CA GLN A 8 5.65 -8.04 -22.31
C GLN A 8 6.95 -7.49 -22.89
N LYS A 9 7.05 -7.46 -24.22
CA LYS A 9 8.26 -6.94 -24.89
C LYS A 9 8.61 -5.50 -24.45
N LYS A 10 7.59 -4.66 -24.23
CA LYS A 10 7.76 -3.28 -23.75
C LYS A 10 8.25 -3.17 -22.30
N ASP A 11 8.24 -4.27 -21.55
CA ASP A 11 8.59 -4.26 -20.13
C ASP A 11 10.07 -4.49 -19.86
N PHE A 12 10.82 -5.05 -20.81
CA PHE A 12 12.20 -5.48 -20.59
C PHE A 12 13.10 -4.31 -20.16
N ASP A 13 13.11 -3.22 -20.92
CA ASP A 13 13.99 -2.07 -20.69
C ASP A 13 13.88 -1.53 -19.24
N TRP A 14 12.66 -1.29 -18.76
CA TRP A 14 12.46 -0.76 -17.40
C TRP A 14 12.61 -1.82 -16.31
N LEU A 15 12.38 -3.10 -16.64
CA LEU A 15 12.60 -4.21 -15.71
C LEU A 15 14.08 -4.42 -15.44
N GLU A 16 14.94 -4.34 -16.47
CA GLU A 16 16.40 -4.46 -16.31
C GLU A 16 16.94 -3.39 -15.37
N GLU A 17 16.54 -2.13 -15.55
CA GLU A 17 16.89 -1.02 -14.64
C GLU A 17 16.47 -1.33 -13.19
N HIS A 18 15.23 -1.81 -12.98
CA HIS A 18 14.77 -2.18 -11.64
C HIS A 18 15.48 -3.42 -11.07
N VAL A 19 15.90 -4.37 -11.90
CA VAL A 19 16.66 -5.56 -11.45
C VAL A 19 18.02 -5.13 -10.91
N GLU A 20 18.69 -4.19 -11.56
CA GLU A 20 19.95 -3.62 -11.06
C GLU A 20 19.76 -2.93 -9.70
N GLU A 21 18.69 -2.16 -9.52
CA GLU A 21 18.37 -1.55 -8.23
C GLU A 21 18.07 -2.59 -7.15
N LEU A 22 17.26 -3.60 -7.48
CA LEU A 22 16.87 -4.69 -6.58
C LEU A 22 18.06 -5.57 -6.19
N SER A 23 19.03 -5.74 -7.08
CA SER A 23 20.23 -6.55 -6.83
C SER A 23 20.98 -6.17 -5.54
N LYS A 24 20.84 -4.92 -5.12
CA LYS A 24 21.47 -4.37 -3.91
C LYS A 24 20.80 -4.86 -2.61
N ASN A 25 19.52 -5.22 -2.66
CA ASN A 25 18.69 -5.48 -1.48
C ASN A 25 18.00 -6.85 -1.49
N ILE A 26 18.14 -7.61 -2.58
CA ILE A 26 17.50 -8.93 -2.71
C ILE A 26 18.24 -9.98 -1.88
N VAL A 27 17.47 -10.81 -1.17
CA VAL A 27 18.02 -11.88 -0.30
C VAL A 27 18.42 -13.11 -1.12
N THR A 28 17.85 -13.28 -2.31
CA THR A 28 18.06 -14.43 -3.20
C THR A 28 19.03 -14.10 -4.33
N LYS A 29 19.72 -15.11 -4.85
CA LYS A 29 20.55 -14.97 -6.06
C LYS A 29 19.67 -14.62 -7.27
N ILE A 30 20.12 -13.64 -8.05
CA ILE A 30 19.49 -13.31 -9.33
C ILE A 30 19.90 -14.36 -10.37
N PRO A 31 18.93 -15.03 -11.05
CA PRO A 31 19.24 -15.93 -12.15
C PRO A 31 19.90 -15.17 -13.30
N LYS A 32 20.76 -15.85 -14.07
CA LYS A 32 21.36 -15.28 -15.27
C LYS A 32 20.33 -15.25 -16.41
N GLU A 33 20.53 -14.38 -17.39
CA GLU A 33 19.58 -14.20 -18.51
C GLU A 33 19.29 -15.50 -19.30
N TRP A 34 20.27 -16.39 -19.38
CA TRP A 34 20.15 -17.68 -20.05
C TRP A 34 19.60 -18.81 -19.15
N ASP A 35 19.32 -18.54 -17.88
CA ASP A 35 18.70 -19.51 -16.97
C ASP A 35 17.19 -19.58 -17.24
N TYR A 36 16.62 -20.79 -17.19
CA TYR A 36 15.17 -21.00 -17.42
C TYR A 36 14.29 -20.24 -16.39
N GLU A 37 14.84 -19.94 -15.21
CA GLU A 37 14.17 -19.23 -14.12
C GLU A 37 14.12 -17.71 -14.32
N TYR A 38 14.91 -17.17 -15.24
CA TYR A 38 15.04 -15.72 -15.44
C TYR A 38 13.70 -15.07 -15.83
N ASN A 39 12.95 -15.71 -16.71
CA ASN A 39 11.61 -15.24 -17.08
C ASN A 39 10.65 -15.21 -15.89
N GLU A 40 10.70 -16.21 -15.00
CA GLU A 40 9.88 -16.19 -13.78
C GLU A 40 10.34 -15.09 -12.82
N PHE A 41 11.65 -14.88 -12.71
CA PHE A 41 12.22 -13.79 -11.93
C PHE A 41 11.73 -12.42 -12.43
N LEU A 42 11.77 -12.15 -13.74
CA LEU A 42 11.23 -10.91 -14.31
C LEU A 42 9.74 -10.72 -14.02
N ARG A 43 8.94 -11.81 -14.06
CA ARG A 43 7.51 -11.76 -13.68
C ARG A 43 7.31 -11.42 -12.21
N LYS A 44 8.14 -11.97 -11.31
CA LYS A 44 8.15 -11.64 -9.88
C LYS A 44 8.50 -10.15 -9.68
N THR A 45 9.54 -9.68 -10.37
CA THR A 45 9.98 -8.27 -10.34
C THR A 45 8.87 -7.33 -10.80
N LYS A 46 8.24 -7.62 -11.95
CA LYS A 46 7.10 -6.82 -12.45
C LYS A 46 5.97 -6.74 -11.42
N THR A 47 5.58 -7.86 -10.81
CA THR A 47 4.55 -7.85 -9.77
C THR A 47 4.95 -7.01 -8.56
N ALA A 48 6.22 -7.10 -8.11
CA ALA A 48 6.72 -6.30 -6.99
C ALA A 48 6.66 -4.79 -7.29
N VAL A 49 7.12 -4.37 -8.47
CA VAL A 49 7.10 -2.96 -8.91
C VAL A 49 5.68 -2.41 -8.98
N ILE A 50 4.71 -3.19 -9.47
CA ILE A 50 3.30 -2.77 -9.50
C ILE A 50 2.77 -2.52 -8.08
N ILE A 51 3.06 -3.44 -7.13
CA ILE A 51 2.63 -3.30 -5.74
C ILE A 51 3.32 -2.10 -5.09
N GLU A 52 4.60 -1.87 -5.37
CA GLU A 52 5.33 -0.71 -4.88
C GLU A 52 4.70 0.60 -5.37
N ASN A 53 4.42 0.69 -6.67
CA ASN A 53 3.82 1.88 -7.26
C ASN A 53 2.38 2.11 -6.78
N TRP A 54 1.65 1.03 -6.47
CA TRP A 54 0.37 1.11 -5.79
C TRP A 54 0.47 1.75 -4.39
N ILE A 55 1.44 1.35 -3.56
CA ILE A 55 1.65 1.95 -2.23
C ILE A 55 2.36 3.32 -2.27
N ARG A 56 2.94 3.70 -3.41
CA ARG A 56 3.42 5.07 -3.69
C ARG A 56 2.29 6.00 -4.12
N GLU A 57 1.06 5.51 -4.18
CA GLU A 57 -0.17 6.24 -4.54
C GLU A 57 -0.27 6.68 -6.00
N LEU A 58 0.37 5.94 -6.92
CA LEU A 58 0.08 6.14 -8.34
C LEU A 58 -1.40 5.84 -8.64
N LYS A 59 -1.96 6.58 -9.60
CA LYS A 59 -3.36 6.43 -10.01
C LYS A 59 -3.60 5.03 -10.56
N GLU A 60 -4.76 4.45 -10.25
CA GLU A 60 -5.10 3.09 -10.69
C GLU A 60 -5.04 3.00 -12.22
N ASP A 61 -5.68 3.93 -12.95
CA ASP A 61 -5.66 3.99 -14.42
C ASP A 61 -4.24 4.03 -15.02
N PHE A 62 -3.32 4.72 -14.35
CA PHE A 62 -1.92 4.77 -14.75
C PHE A 62 -1.26 3.40 -14.62
N LEU A 63 -1.46 2.72 -13.49
CA LEU A 63 -0.92 1.38 -13.28
C LEU A 63 -1.47 0.38 -14.30
N LEU A 64 -2.78 0.39 -14.52
CA LEU A 64 -3.44 -0.52 -15.47
C LEU A 64 -2.90 -0.34 -16.89
N SER A 65 -2.75 0.91 -17.33
CA SER A 65 -2.30 1.24 -18.69
C SER A 65 -0.80 0.99 -18.87
N ASN A 66 0.04 1.48 -17.97
CA ASN A 66 1.50 1.38 -18.11
C ASN A 66 1.97 -0.07 -18.02
N TYR A 67 1.48 -0.81 -17.02
CA TYR A 67 1.88 -2.21 -16.82
C TYR A 67 1.04 -3.21 -17.61
N ASN A 68 0.02 -2.73 -18.33
CA ASN A 68 -0.93 -3.54 -19.09
C ASN A 68 -1.50 -4.70 -18.25
N VAL A 69 -2.08 -4.33 -17.10
CA VAL A 69 -2.73 -5.23 -16.15
C VAL A 69 -4.19 -4.84 -16.00
N THR A 70 -5.04 -5.84 -15.74
CA THR A 70 -6.48 -5.59 -15.55
C THR A 70 -6.80 -5.18 -14.10
N PRO A 71 -7.93 -4.49 -13.85
CA PRO A 71 -8.36 -4.18 -12.49
C PRO A 71 -8.46 -5.43 -11.59
N GLY A 72 -9.00 -6.53 -12.14
CA GLY A 72 -9.14 -7.78 -11.42
C GLY A 72 -7.79 -8.41 -11.05
N GLU A 73 -6.82 -8.36 -11.97
CA GLU A 73 -5.46 -8.83 -11.68
C GLU A 73 -4.81 -8.01 -10.56
N LEU A 74 -4.85 -6.68 -10.63
CA LEU A 74 -4.29 -5.81 -9.60
C LEU A 74 -4.91 -6.10 -8.22
N ARG A 75 -6.24 -6.22 -8.15
CA ARG A 75 -6.96 -6.55 -6.91
C ARG A 75 -6.54 -7.91 -6.36
N ASN A 76 -6.41 -8.92 -7.22
CA ASN A 76 -5.91 -10.23 -6.83
C ASN A 76 -4.47 -10.14 -6.28
N LYS A 77 -3.58 -9.38 -6.93
CA LYS A 77 -2.20 -9.18 -6.44
C LYS A 77 -2.14 -8.53 -5.08
N ILE A 78 -2.94 -7.50 -4.84
CA ILE A 78 -3.06 -6.85 -3.53
C ILE A 78 -3.52 -7.86 -2.49
N SER A 79 -4.59 -8.61 -2.76
CA SER A 79 -5.14 -9.61 -1.83
C SER A 79 -4.14 -10.71 -1.48
N VAL A 80 -3.41 -11.23 -2.48
CA VAL A 80 -2.41 -12.28 -2.25
C VAL A 80 -1.20 -11.73 -1.49
N ALA A 81 -0.78 -10.49 -1.75
CA ALA A 81 0.29 -9.83 -1.00
C ALA A 81 -0.07 -9.61 0.47
N GLU A 82 -1.32 -9.20 0.76
CA GLU A 82 -1.82 -9.11 2.13
C GLU A 82 -1.75 -10.46 2.86
N TRP A 83 -2.17 -11.53 2.20
CA TRP A 83 -2.15 -12.88 2.78
C TRP A 83 -0.73 -13.39 3.03
N LEU A 84 0.21 -13.13 2.12
CA LEU A 84 1.61 -13.51 2.29
C LEU A 84 2.26 -12.73 3.43
N LEU A 85 1.97 -11.44 3.58
CA LEU A 85 2.48 -10.64 4.70
C LEU A 85 1.86 -11.06 6.04
N TYR A 86 0.60 -11.50 6.03
CA TYR A 86 0.02 -12.13 7.21
C TYR A 86 0.77 -13.42 7.58
N GLY A 87 1.00 -14.31 6.61
CA GLY A 87 1.81 -15.52 6.86
C GLY A 87 3.22 -15.19 7.35
N ALA A 88 3.85 -14.16 6.79
CA ALA A 88 5.16 -13.69 7.25
C ALA A 88 5.13 -13.19 8.69
N SER A 89 4.10 -12.46 9.13
CA SER A 89 3.98 -12.02 10.52
C SER A 89 3.80 -13.20 11.49
N GLU A 90 3.03 -14.23 11.11
CA GLU A 90 2.89 -15.44 11.93
C GLU A 90 4.20 -16.22 12.04
N LEU A 91 4.97 -16.30 10.94
CA LEU A 91 6.31 -16.90 10.97
C LEU A 91 7.27 -16.13 11.88
N CYS A 92 7.20 -14.79 11.90
CA CYS A 92 7.99 -13.99 12.84
C CYS A 92 7.69 -14.35 14.30
N VAL A 93 6.41 -14.56 14.65
CA VAL A 93 6.03 -15.02 16.01
C VAL A 93 6.67 -16.36 16.32
N PHE A 94 6.58 -17.32 15.39
CA PHE A 94 7.14 -18.65 15.57
C PHE A 94 8.68 -18.64 15.71
N LEU A 95 9.36 -17.76 14.98
CA LEU A 95 10.82 -17.63 15.00
C LEU A 95 11.35 -16.73 16.12
N GLY A 96 10.48 -16.06 16.88
CA GLY A 96 10.87 -15.14 17.95
C GLY A 96 11.30 -13.74 17.46
N GLU A 97 11.02 -13.39 16.21
CA GLU A 97 11.43 -12.15 15.52
C GLU A 97 10.34 -11.07 15.64
N MET A 98 9.92 -10.79 16.88
CA MET A 98 8.74 -9.97 17.17
C MET A 98 8.89 -8.51 16.73
N GLU A 99 10.12 -7.99 16.70
CA GLU A 99 10.44 -6.61 16.31
C GLU A 99 10.13 -6.33 14.82
N LYS A 100 10.08 -7.35 13.97
CA LYS A 100 9.76 -7.23 12.54
C LYS A 100 8.26 -7.10 12.27
N ILE A 101 7.42 -7.56 13.21
CA ILE A 101 5.96 -7.66 13.02
C ILE A 101 5.33 -6.31 12.74
N SER A 102 5.72 -5.24 13.45
CA SER A 102 5.16 -3.90 13.22
C SER A 102 5.47 -3.38 11.81
N GLY A 103 6.69 -3.62 11.31
CA GLY A 103 7.05 -3.27 9.93
C GLY A 103 6.19 -4.02 8.91
N ILE A 104 5.98 -5.33 9.12
CA ILE A 104 5.14 -6.18 8.27
C ILE A 104 3.67 -5.72 8.30
N ASN A 105 3.12 -5.42 9.48
CA ASN A 105 1.76 -4.95 9.64
C ASN A 105 1.53 -3.59 8.97
N LYS A 106 2.49 -2.67 9.12
CA LYS A 106 2.47 -1.37 8.41
C LYS A 106 2.48 -1.57 6.90
N LEU A 107 3.38 -2.42 6.37
CA LEU A 107 3.43 -2.72 4.94
C LEU A 107 2.13 -3.35 4.44
N LYS A 108 1.59 -4.32 5.17
CA LYS A 108 0.30 -4.97 4.88
C LYS A 108 -0.83 -3.95 4.79
N PHE A 109 -0.92 -3.04 5.77
CA PHE A 109 -1.93 -1.98 5.77
C PHE A 109 -1.76 -1.02 4.58
N ARG A 110 -0.52 -0.68 4.23
CA ARG A 110 -0.22 0.17 3.07
C ARG A 110 -0.60 -0.49 1.75
N ILE A 111 -0.28 -1.77 1.57
CA ILE A 111 -0.65 -2.56 0.37
C ILE A 111 -2.16 -2.63 0.24
N LYS A 112 -2.88 -2.95 1.32
CA LYS A 112 -4.34 -3.03 1.32
C LYS A 112 -5.02 -1.77 0.81
N ASN A 113 -4.51 -0.62 1.23
CA ASN A 113 -5.14 0.67 0.98
C ASN A 113 -4.50 1.45 -0.17
N GLY A 114 -3.35 1.00 -0.67
CA GLY A 114 -2.56 1.67 -1.70
C GLY A 114 -2.02 3.02 -1.26
N ILE A 115 -1.48 3.11 -0.04
CA ILE A 115 -1.09 4.38 0.56
C ILE A 115 0.37 4.43 1.02
N LYS A 116 0.92 5.64 1.07
CA LYS A 116 2.13 5.93 1.81
C LYS A 116 1.88 5.86 3.31
N GLU A 117 2.95 5.67 4.07
CA GLU A 117 2.90 5.47 5.52
C GLU A 117 2.27 6.67 6.27
N GLU A 118 2.52 7.88 5.80
CA GLU A 118 1.98 9.12 6.37
C GLU A 118 0.44 9.20 6.38
N LEU A 119 -0.24 8.41 5.55
CA LEU A 119 -1.70 8.40 5.46
C LEU A 119 -2.36 7.36 6.38
N ILE A 120 -1.59 6.48 7.03
CA ILE A 120 -2.11 5.44 7.92
C ILE A 120 -3.08 6.01 8.97
N PRO A 121 -2.76 7.12 9.68
CA PRO A 121 -3.65 7.68 10.70
C PRO A 121 -5.03 8.10 10.17
N LEU A 122 -5.10 8.53 8.90
CA LEU A 122 -6.31 9.01 8.27
C LEU A 122 -7.16 7.86 7.70
N VAL A 123 -6.52 6.88 7.06
CA VAL A 123 -7.21 5.77 6.40
C VAL A 123 -7.81 4.77 7.39
N LYS A 124 -7.35 4.76 8.64
CA LYS A 124 -8.00 4.03 9.75
C LYS A 124 -9.45 4.49 9.99
N ILE A 125 -9.85 5.67 9.51
CA ILE A 125 -11.20 6.21 9.67
C ILE A 125 -12.13 5.65 8.60
N ARG A 126 -13.27 5.10 9.02
CA ARG A 126 -14.24 4.51 8.08
C ARG A 126 -14.74 5.58 7.10
N GLY A 127 -14.69 5.27 5.81
CA GLY A 127 -15.09 6.17 4.73
C GLY A 127 -13.95 7.01 4.16
N VAL A 128 -12.76 6.95 4.75
CA VAL A 128 -11.55 7.63 4.25
C VAL A 128 -10.66 6.63 3.51
N GLY A 129 -10.80 6.55 2.19
CA GLY A 129 -9.86 5.82 1.34
C GLY A 129 -8.67 6.69 0.89
N ARG A 130 -7.75 6.11 0.10
CA ARG A 130 -6.55 6.78 -0.43
C ARG A 130 -6.78 8.20 -0.93
N VAL A 131 -7.74 8.39 -1.83
CA VAL A 131 -7.98 9.69 -2.48
C VAL A 131 -8.38 10.76 -1.46
N ARG A 132 -9.28 10.42 -0.53
CA ARG A 132 -9.73 11.37 0.52
C ARG A 132 -8.63 11.62 1.54
N ALA A 133 -7.90 10.58 1.95
CA ALA A 133 -6.77 10.71 2.87
C ALA A 133 -5.70 11.66 2.29
N ARG A 134 -5.34 11.51 1.02
CA ARG A 134 -4.37 12.38 0.36
C ARG A 134 -4.84 13.82 0.28
N LYS A 135 -6.13 14.07 -0.04
CA LYS A 135 -6.70 15.44 -0.02
C LYS A 135 -6.63 16.08 1.36
N LEU A 136 -6.98 15.33 2.41
CA LEU A 136 -6.90 15.81 3.80
C LEU A 136 -5.44 16.12 4.20
N PHE A 137 -4.52 15.21 3.90
CA PHE A 137 -3.11 15.36 4.22
C PHE A 137 -2.49 16.57 3.52
N ASN A 138 -2.77 16.77 2.24
CA ASN A 138 -2.30 17.93 1.48
C ASN A 138 -2.87 19.25 2.00
N ALA A 139 -4.04 19.23 2.65
CA ALA A 139 -4.63 20.38 3.33
C ALA A 139 -4.10 20.59 4.77
N GLY A 140 -3.03 19.87 5.16
CA GLY A 140 -2.40 19.96 6.48
C GLY A 140 -3.07 19.11 7.57
N ILE A 141 -4.11 18.34 7.23
CA ILE A 141 -4.83 17.48 8.18
C ILE A 141 -4.18 16.09 8.16
N LYS A 142 -3.17 15.90 9.02
CA LYS A 142 -2.32 14.70 9.00
C LYS A 142 -2.80 13.55 9.90
N ASN A 143 -3.63 13.86 10.89
CA ASN A 143 -4.03 12.89 11.92
C ASN A 143 -5.43 13.18 12.46
N VAL A 144 -5.86 12.34 13.40
CA VAL A 144 -7.17 12.43 14.07
C VAL A 144 -7.34 13.73 14.86
N ILE A 145 -6.27 14.24 15.47
CA ILE A 145 -6.29 15.53 16.19
C ILE A 145 -6.57 16.68 15.21
N GLY A 146 -5.92 16.68 14.05
CA GLY A 146 -6.23 17.62 12.96
C GLY A 146 -7.70 17.56 12.55
N LEU A 147 -8.28 16.35 12.44
CA LEU A 147 -9.70 16.19 12.13
C LEU A 147 -10.63 16.65 13.26
N ARG A 148 -10.20 16.64 14.53
CA ARG A 148 -10.96 17.23 15.65
C ARG A 148 -11.01 18.75 15.56
N ASN A 149 -9.91 19.38 15.18
CA ASN A 149 -9.76 20.83 15.23
C ASN A 149 -10.33 21.54 14.00
N VAL A 150 -10.51 20.83 12.88
CA VAL A 150 -11.07 21.41 11.65
C VAL A 150 -12.59 21.31 11.64
N SER A 151 -13.30 22.33 11.14
CA SER A 151 -14.77 22.32 11.06
C SER A 151 -15.31 21.23 10.11
N THR A 152 -16.54 20.78 10.32
CA THR A 152 -17.18 19.75 9.49
C THR A 152 -17.33 20.22 8.05
N GLU A 153 -17.65 21.51 7.86
CA GLU A 153 -17.84 22.15 6.57
C GLU A 153 -16.54 22.12 5.77
N LYS A 154 -15.42 22.49 6.40
CA LYS A 154 -14.09 22.45 5.74
C LYS A 154 -13.71 21.03 5.34
N ILE A 155 -13.99 20.03 6.18
CA ILE A 155 -13.76 18.62 5.81
C ILE A 155 -14.64 18.24 4.61
N ALA A 156 -15.93 18.60 4.63
CA ALA A 156 -16.88 18.31 3.56
C ALA A 156 -16.43 18.90 2.22
N THR A 157 -15.97 20.16 2.21
CA THR A 157 -15.41 20.83 1.02
C THR A 157 -14.18 20.09 0.49
N LEU A 158 -13.25 19.69 1.35
CA LEU A 158 -12.02 18.99 0.93
C LEU A 158 -12.31 17.61 0.32
N ILE A 159 -13.20 16.83 0.92
CA ILE A 159 -13.48 15.46 0.46
C ILE A 159 -14.63 15.37 -0.55
N GLY A 160 -15.40 16.45 -0.73
CA GLY A 160 -16.55 16.53 -1.63
C GLY A 160 -17.79 15.79 -1.13
N SER A 161 -17.95 15.58 0.18
CA SER A 161 -19.10 14.86 0.73
C SER A 161 -19.39 15.23 2.18
N GLU A 162 -20.54 15.88 2.39
CA GLU A 162 -20.99 16.29 3.73
C GLU A 162 -21.33 15.08 4.63
N LYS A 163 -22.04 14.08 4.08
CA LYS A 163 -22.39 12.85 4.82
C LYS A 163 -21.16 12.14 5.35
N ILE A 164 -20.08 12.07 4.56
CA ILE A 164 -18.83 11.44 4.99
C ILE A 164 -18.12 12.32 6.01
N ALA A 165 -18.11 13.65 5.84
CA ALA A 165 -17.50 14.57 6.80
C ALA A 165 -18.17 14.48 8.18
N GLN A 166 -19.51 14.44 8.23
CA GLN A 166 -20.27 14.22 9.46
C GLN A 166 -19.93 12.86 10.09
N SER A 167 -19.83 11.81 9.27
CA SER A 167 -19.43 10.47 9.75
C SER A 167 -18.02 10.45 10.33
N ILE A 168 -17.06 11.13 9.67
CA ILE A 168 -15.68 11.29 10.17
C ILE A 168 -15.70 12.01 11.51
N LYS A 169 -16.41 13.14 11.61
CA LYS A 169 -16.52 13.92 12.85
C LYS A 169 -17.12 13.13 14.00
N LYS A 170 -18.18 12.35 13.74
CA LYS A 170 -18.78 11.46 14.74
C LYS A 170 -17.79 10.41 15.24
N GLN A 171 -17.05 9.76 14.34
CA GLN A 171 -16.03 8.76 14.69
C GLN A 171 -14.92 9.35 15.56
N VAL A 172 -14.46 10.55 15.19
CA VAL A 172 -13.34 11.24 15.83
C VAL A 172 -13.74 11.90 17.16
N GLY A 173 -15.02 12.29 17.32
CA GLY A 173 -15.57 12.93 18.51
C GLY A 173 -16.08 11.99 19.61
N HIS A 174 -16.43 10.74 19.30
CA HIS A 174 -17.02 9.80 20.29
C HIS A 174 -15.99 8.91 21.01
N LYS A 175 -14.76 8.82 20.53
CA LYS A 175 -13.76 7.93 21.11
C LYS A 175 -12.68 8.79 21.78
N ARG A 176 -12.35 8.52 23.05
CA ARG A 176 -11.02 8.81 23.60
C ARG A 176 -10.00 7.93 22.87
N MET A 177 -9.85 8.14 21.56
CA MET A 177 -8.73 7.62 20.79
C MET A 177 -7.53 8.44 21.21
N THR A 178 -6.61 7.78 21.91
CA THR A 178 -5.31 8.32 22.30
C THR A 178 -4.30 7.99 21.21
N GLU A 179 -3.17 8.70 21.16
CA GLU A 179 -2.10 8.40 20.19
C GLU A 179 -1.63 6.94 20.28
N VAL A 180 -1.75 6.33 21.47
CA VAL A 180 -1.45 4.92 21.77
C VAL A 180 -2.29 3.93 20.94
N ASP A 181 -3.53 4.27 20.59
CA ASP A 181 -4.37 3.44 19.71
C ASP A 181 -3.87 3.41 18.26
N PHE A 182 -2.97 4.32 17.90
CA PHE A 182 -2.36 4.42 16.59
C PHE A 182 -0.95 3.81 16.53
N GLU A 183 -0.24 3.79 17.66
CA GLU A 183 1.10 3.20 17.80
C GLU A 183 1.09 1.67 17.90
N ASN A 184 0.01 1.07 18.42
CA ASN A 184 -0.12 -0.39 18.50
C ASN A 184 -0.55 -1.00 17.16
N PHE A 185 0.31 -0.96 16.14
CA PHE A 185 0.29 -1.88 14.98
C PHE A 185 1.67 -2.06 14.34
#